data_AF-A0A496R9D2-F1
#
_entry.id   AF-A0A496R9D2-F1
#
_cell.length_a   1.000
_cell.length_b   1.000
_cell.length_c   1.000
_cell.angle_alpha   90.00
_cell.angle_beta   90.00
_cell.angle_gamma   90.00
#
_symmetry.space_group_name_H-M   'P 1'
#
loop_
_entity.id
_entity.type
_entity.pdbx_description
1 polymer ?
#
loop_
_entity_poly.entity_id
_entity_poly.type
_entity_poly.pdbx_seq_one_letter_code
_entity_poly.pdbx_strand_id
1 'polypeptide(L)'
;PGKLDFPEILGIRVPLPTLVLNNREDPLYTLEGMIDADRVLSDVFTKAGAPDRYRHSLYPGKHKFDREMQHEAFSWLKRWL
;
A
#
# COMPACT_ATOMS: atom_id res chain seq x y z
N PRO A 1 19.50 13.24 7.42
CA PRO A 1 18.70 13.22 6.17
C PRO A 1 18.99 11.92 5.40
N GLY A 2 17.97 11.15 4.99
CA GLY A 2 18.18 9.87 4.27
C GLY A 2 18.22 8.61 5.15
N LYS A 3 17.40 8.51 6.20
CA LYS A 3 17.30 7.29 7.02
C LYS A 3 16.00 6.48 6.82
N LEU A 4 14.99 7.06 6.17
CA LEU A 4 13.68 6.43 5.94
C LEU A 4 13.30 6.65 4.48
N ASP A 5 12.82 5.61 3.82
CA ASP A 5 12.23 5.65 2.49
C ASP A 5 10.69 5.71 2.62
N PHE A 6 9.96 5.75 1.51
CA PHE A 6 8.50 5.83 1.50
C PHE A 6 7.77 4.78 2.35
N PRO A 7 8.10 3.47 2.29
CA PRO A 7 7.41 2.48 3.12
C PRO A 7 7.68 2.67 4.62
N GLU A 8 8.88 3.09 5.04
CA GLU A 8 9.12 3.36 6.47
C GLU A 8 8.37 4.61 6.95
N ILE A 9 8.28 5.66 6.14
CA ILE A 9 7.51 6.86 6.47
C ILE A 9 6.02 6.52 6.59
N LEU A 10 5.47 5.77 5.64
CA LEU A 10 4.07 5.35 5.67
C LEU A 10 3.79 4.39 6.84
N GLY A 11 4.76 3.53 7.19
CA GLY A 11 4.70 2.59 8.31
C GLY A 11 4.52 3.23 9.69
N ILE A 12 4.84 4.52 9.84
CA ILE A 12 4.59 5.29 11.09
C ILE A 12 3.10 5.31 11.45
N ARG A 13 2.20 5.06 10.50
CA ARG A 13 0.75 5.04 10.71
C ARG A 13 0.25 3.88 11.57
N VAL A 14 1.04 2.85 11.87
CA VAL A 14 0.53 1.72 12.68
C VAL A 14 -0.08 2.18 14.01
N PRO A 15 -1.21 1.59 14.45
CA PRO A 15 -2.00 0.54 13.81
C PRO A 15 -3.17 1.09 12.98
N LEU A 16 -3.09 2.31 12.40
CA LEU A 16 -4.18 2.86 11.58
C LEU A 16 -4.28 2.13 10.23
N PRO A 17 -5.50 1.76 9.77
CA PRO A 17 -5.70 1.10 8.50
C PRO A 17 -5.07 1.84 7.32
N THR A 18 -4.35 1.10 6.49
CA THR A 18 -3.59 1.61 5.33
C THR A 18 -3.78 0.70 4.12
N LEU A 19 -4.23 1.27 3.01
CA LEU A 19 -4.37 0.61 1.72
C LEU A 19 -3.38 1.26 0.73
N VAL A 20 -2.62 0.44 0.02
CA VAL A 20 -1.75 0.87 -1.09
C VAL A 20 -2.24 0.21 -2.38
N LEU A 21 -2.51 1.02 -3.40
CA LEU A 21 -2.94 0.57 -4.72
C LEU A 21 -1.87 0.92 -5.74
N ASN A 22 -1.40 -0.08 -6.49
CA ASN A 22 -0.37 0.10 -7.53
C ASN A 22 -0.80 -0.53 -8.85
N ASN A 23 -0.16 -0.12 -9.94
CA ASN A 23 -0.31 -0.73 -11.25
C ASN A 23 1.00 -1.39 -11.71
N ARG A 24 0.94 -2.60 -12.26
CA ARG A 24 2.11 -3.42 -12.61
C ARG A 24 2.95 -2.82 -13.75
N GLU A 25 2.33 -2.10 -14.68
CA GLU A 25 3.02 -1.46 -15.80
C GLU A 25 3.06 0.08 -15.65
N ASP A 26 2.98 0.58 -14.41
CA ASP A 26 3.18 2.00 -14.11
C ASP A 26 4.65 2.38 -14.31
N PRO A 27 4.99 3.31 -15.23
CA PRO A 27 6.37 3.70 -15.44
C PRO A 27 6.92 4.66 -14.38
N LEU A 28 6.10 5.16 -13.44
CA LEU A 28 6.54 6.11 -12.41
C LEU A 28 7.37 5.46 -11.30
N TYR A 29 7.19 4.16 -11.06
CA TYR A 29 7.92 3.39 -10.07
C TYR A 29 8.25 2.00 -10.63
N THR A 30 9.34 1.38 -10.16
CA THR A 30 9.67 0.01 -10.58
C THR A 30 8.76 -1.00 -9.89
N LEU A 31 8.44 -2.09 -10.58
CA LEU A 31 7.66 -3.19 -10.00
C LEU A 31 8.38 -3.78 -8.78
N GLU A 32 9.69 -3.96 -8.87
CA GLU A 32 10.52 -4.45 -7.77
C GLU A 32 10.40 -3.54 -6.54
N GLY A 33 10.47 -2.22 -6.74
CA GLY A 33 10.34 -1.25 -5.65
C GLY A 33 8.96 -1.27 -4.99
N MET A 34 7.89 -1.45 -5.77
CA MET A 34 6.54 -1.61 -5.23
C MET A 34 6.40 -2.87 -4.36
N ILE A 35 6.95 -4.01 -4.83
CA ILE A 35 6.91 -5.28 -4.08
C ILE A 35 7.79 -5.21 -2.83
N ASP A 36 8.95 -4.55 -2.89
CA ASP A 36 9.79 -4.34 -1.71
C ASP A 36 9.11 -3.46 -0.67
N ALA A 37 8.42 -2.39 -1.10
CA ALA A 37 7.64 -1.53 -0.21
C ALA A 37 6.47 -2.28 0.45
N ASP A 38 5.76 -3.14 -0.29
CA ASP A 38 4.72 -4.03 0.23
C ASP A 38 5.25 -4.95 1.33
N ARG A 39 6.40 -5.60 1.08
CA ARG A 39 7.05 -6.48 2.07
C ARG A 39 7.39 -5.71 3.36
N VAL A 40 7.99 -4.53 3.25
CA VAL A 40 8.35 -3.70 4.42
C VAL A 40 7.11 -3.31 5.23
N LEU A 41 6.05 -2.83 4.58
CA LEU A 41 4.82 -2.42 5.25
C LEU A 41 4.08 -3.61 5.88
N SER A 42 4.02 -4.75 5.18
CA SER A 42 3.47 -5.99 5.70
C SER A 42 4.18 -6.45 6.98
N ASP A 43 5.52 -6.40 7.00
CA ASP A 43 6.33 -6.72 8.17
C ASP A 43 6.07 -5.75 9.33
N VAL A 44 5.98 -4.44 9.05
CA VAL A 44 5.73 -3.40 10.06
C VAL A 44 4.36 -3.58 10.70
N PHE A 45 3.30 -3.78 9.92
CA PHE A 45 1.95 -3.99 10.45
C PHE A 45 1.80 -5.32 11.20
N THR A 46 2.49 -6.37 10.75
CA THR A 46 2.54 -7.65 11.48
C THR A 46 3.22 -7.50 12.83
N LYS A 47 4.39 -6.84 12.88
CA LYS A 47 5.11 -6.57 14.14
C LYS A 47 4.32 -5.68 15.10
N ALA A 48 3.49 -4.79 14.56
CA ALA A 48 2.58 -3.96 15.35
C ALA A 48 1.31 -4.69 15.83
N GLY A 49 1.15 -5.98 15.53
CA GLY A 49 -0.02 -6.77 15.92
C GLY A 49 -1.30 -6.39 15.17
N ALA A 50 -1.18 -5.73 14.02
CA ALA A 50 -2.30 -5.26 13.21
C ALA A 50 -2.23 -5.71 11.72
N PRO A 51 -1.94 -6.99 11.43
CA PRO A 51 -1.74 -7.45 10.06
C PRO A 51 -2.99 -7.28 9.18
N ASP A 52 -4.20 -7.27 9.76
CA ASP A 52 -5.46 -7.08 9.05
C ASP A 52 -5.73 -5.62 8.63
N ARG A 53 -4.89 -4.68 9.10
CA ARG A 53 -5.01 -3.24 8.86
C ARG A 53 -4.08 -2.74 7.76
N TYR A 54 -3.32 -3.62 7.12
CA TYR A 54 -2.58 -3.29 5.90
C TYR A 54 -3.07 -4.12 4.72
N ARG A 55 -3.18 -3.48 3.57
CA ARG A 55 -3.37 -4.15 2.29
C ARG A 55 -2.58 -3.46 1.20
N HIS A 56 -1.91 -4.26 0.39
CA HIS A 56 -1.41 -3.88 -0.94
C HIS A 56 -2.24 -4.58 -2.02
N SER A 57 -2.58 -3.86 -3.07
CA SER A 57 -3.21 -4.42 -4.27
C SER A 57 -2.47 -3.97 -5.52
N LEU A 58 -2.08 -4.93 -6.36
CA LEU A 58 -1.38 -4.70 -7.62
C LEU A 58 -2.29 -4.99 -8.82
N TYR A 59 -2.73 -3.94 -9.49
CA TYR A 59 -3.61 -3.99 -10.65
C TYR A 59 -2.83 -4.05 -11.98
N PRO A 60 -3.36 -4.69 -13.04
CA PRO A 60 -2.76 -4.60 -14.36
C PRO A 60 -3.01 -3.21 -15.00
N GLY A 61 -2.13 -2.81 -15.90
CA GLY A 61 -2.17 -1.59 -16.69
C GLY A 61 -1.06 -0.60 -16.34
N LYS A 62 -1.03 0.49 -17.11
CA LYS A 62 -0.24 1.70 -16.81
C LYS A 62 -0.85 2.47 -15.62
N HIS A 63 -0.20 3.56 -15.24
CA HIS A 63 -0.67 4.50 -14.21
C HIS A 63 -2.16 4.86 -14.36
N LYS A 64 -2.98 4.52 -13.35
CA LYS A 64 -4.42 4.84 -13.33
C LYS A 64 -5.04 4.72 -11.94
N PHE A 65 -6.28 5.20 -11.83
CA PHE A 65 -7.18 4.93 -10.72
C PHE A 65 -8.60 4.71 -11.26
N ASP A 66 -8.82 3.55 -11.86
CA ASP A 66 -10.07 3.21 -12.55
C ASP A 66 -11.20 2.80 -11.58
N ARG A 67 -12.37 2.43 -12.14
CA ARG A 67 -13.56 2.09 -11.34
C ARG A 67 -13.32 0.91 -10.40
N GLU A 68 -12.54 -0.08 -10.81
CA GLU A 68 -12.28 -1.26 -10.00
C GLU A 68 -11.42 -0.89 -8.78
N MET A 69 -10.36 -0.10 -9.01
CA MET A 69 -9.51 0.43 -7.94
C MET A 69 -10.31 1.34 -6.99
N GLN A 70 -11.19 2.19 -7.52
CA GLN A 70 -12.08 3.03 -6.72
C GLN A 70 -13.00 2.20 -5.83
N HIS A 71 -13.60 1.13 -6.38
CA HIS A 71 -14.47 0.25 -5.61
C HIS A 71 -13.73 -0.36 -4.40
N GLU A 72 -12.48 -0.80 -4.58
CA GLU A 72 -11.67 -1.26 -3.46
C GLU A 72 -11.39 -0.14 -2.46
N ALA A 73 -10.94 1.03 -2.92
CA ALA A 73 -10.64 2.16 -2.04
C ALA A 73 -11.85 2.57 -1.18
N PHE A 74 -13.04 2.71 -1.78
CA PHE A 74 -14.25 3.05 -1.04
C PHE A 74 -14.72 1.93 -0.12
N SER A 75 -14.55 0.66 -0.52
CA SER A 75 -14.86 -0.49 0.35
C SER A 75 -13.94 -0.54 1.56
N TRP A 76 -12.66 -0.20 1.39
CA TRP A 76 -11.70 -0.10 2.47
C TRP A 76 -12.04 1.04 3.44
N LEU A 77 -12.35 2.23 2.91
CA LEU A 77 -12.80 3.35 3.72
C LEU A 77 -14.06 2.99 4.50
N LYS A 78 -15.08 2.40 3.87
CA LYS A 78 -16.31 1.95 4.53
C LYS A 78 -16.07 0.96 5.68
N ARG A 79 -15.00 0.16 5.61
CA ARG A 79 -14.67 -0.80 6.67
C ARG A 79 -14.04 -0.12 7.89
N TRP A 80 -13.35 0.99 7.70
CA TRP A 80 -12.42 1.54 8.70
C TRP A 80 -12.70 3.00 9.12
N LEU A 81 -13.59 3.70 8.41
CA LEU A 81 -14.09 5.05 8.69
C LEU A 81 -15.59 4.97 9.01
#